data_AF-A0A947ANT1-F1
#
_entry.id   AF-A0A947ANT1-F1
#
_cell.length_a   1.000
_cell.length_b   1.000
_cell.length_c   1.000
_cell.angle_alpha   90.00
_cell.angle_beta   90.00
_cell.angle_gamma   90.00
#
_symmetry.space_group_name_H-M   'P 1'
#
loop_
_entity.id
_entity.type
_entity.pdbx_description
1 polymer ?
#
loop_
_entity_poly.entity_id
_entity_poly.type
_entity_poly.pdbx_seq_one_letter_code
_entity_poly.pdbx_strand_id
1 'polypeptide(L)'
;SKEQPTDILSLRKVLADLYTASGNYLAAEGQYEQISADYLAIGKIEEWSKLQLSILERSVKGSPELTEFSRLLRAYLGYLAERDGYKIVWQADQFLQQYPYSPVASNVDIVKEDILQRADEWFNGFITQVDMFASEKKFQDAIELLNGVPEEIIGAEKVQELKTKIDEIVLAEAVERETVKLARKQELQRRWNEGMLLADQDDFDGAIQIFTELLDTEYSAKSQVKIEELSLQAAKAARRKAADLFIRFTKTVDVESKKKLLVESRQVLKDILIKYPEVEISEKVLGNIRRVEKEINELDPFLLSAIELKEREDTMEQDMKQDMTPEMDVFDMPSVPSSSTTSPPASNTLPVYTPQDMQ
;
A
#
# COMPACT_ATOMS: atom_id res chain seq x y z
N SER A 1 -51.12 -37.71 -14.60
CA SER A 1 -50.00 -37.69 -13.64
C SER A 1 -50.11 -36.44 -12.80
N LYS A 2 -50.17 -36.58 -11.48
CA LYS A 2 -49.96 -35.47 -10.54
C LYS A 2 -48.46 -35.39 -10.34
N GLU A 3 -47.78 -34.60 -11.16
CA GLU A 3 -46.40 -34.22 -10.86
C GLU A 3 -46.43 -33.54 -9.50
N GLN A 4 -45.84 -34.19 -8.50
CA GLN A 4 -45.56 -33.53 -7.24
C GLN A 4 -44.59 -32.39 -7.59
N PRO A 5 -44.89 -31.13 -7.25
CA PRO A 5 -43.89 -30.09 -7.31
C PRO A 5 -42.77 -30.54 -6.37
N THR A 6 -41.63 -30.90 -6.93
CA THR A 6 -40.50 -31.37 -6.13
C THR A 6 -40.04 -30.18 -5.30
N ASP A 7 -40.38 -30.21 -4.02
CA ASP A 7 -40.03 -29.15 -3.08
C ASP A 7 -38.50 -29.04 -3.00
N ILE A 8 -38.00 -27.81 -3.09
CA ILE A 8 -36.56 -27.49 -3.04
C ILE A 8 -35.93 -28.11 -1.79
N LEU A 9 -36.66 -28.14 -0.67
CA LEU A 9 -36.25 -28.78 0.57
C LEU A 9 -36.06 -30.30 0.43
N SER A 10 -36.97 -30.96 -0.30
CA SER A 10 -36.88 -32.40 -0.57
C SER A 10 -35.67 -32.74 -1.45
N LEU A 11 -35.37 -31.89 -2.43
CA LEU A 11 -34.17 -32.01 -3.27
C LEU A 11 -32.89 -31.75 -2.46
N ARG A 12 -32.89 -30.74 -1.59
CA ARG A 12 -31.75 -30.39 -0.73
C ARG A 12 -31.41 -31.52 0.24
N LYS A 13 -32.43 -32.18 0.81
CA LYS A 13 -32.26 -33.37 1.64
C LYS A 13 -31.57 -34.50 0.89
N VAL A 14 -32.08 -34.85 -0.29
CA VAL A 14 -31.49 -35.92 -1.12
C VAL A 14 -30.04 -35.60 -1.46
N LEU A 15 -29.72 -34.34 -1.76
CA LEU A 15 -28.35 -33.90 -2.01
C LEU A 15 -27.44 -34.03 -0.77
N ALA A 16 -27.92 -33.63 0.41
CA ALA A 16 -27.20 -33.78 1.68
C ALA A 16 -26.92 -35.27 2.00
N ASP A 17 -27.93 -36.12 1.82
CA ASP A 17 -27.82 -37.57 2.03
C ASP A 17 -26.81 -38.19 1.04
N LEU A 18 -26.80 -37.75 -0.23
CA LEU A 18 -25.83 -38.18 -1.23
C LEU A 18 -24.39 -37.74 -0.89
N TYR A 19 -24.18 -36.50 -0.43
CA TYR A 19 -22.86 -36.05 0.02
C TYR A 19 -22.36 -36.82 1.24
N THR A 20 -23.27 -37.14 2.17
CA THR A 20 -22.96 -37.97 3.33
C THR A 20 -22.55 -39.37 2.89
N ALA A 21 -23.32 -39.98 1.98
CA ALA A 21 -23.05 -41.31 1.44
C ALA A 21 -21.74 -41.37 0.63
N SER A 22 -21.35 -40.28 -0.02
CA SER A 22 -20.08 -40.17 -0.76
C SER A 22 -18.88 -39.79 0.12
N GLY A 23 -19.07 -39.62 1.44
CA GLY A 23 -18.02 -39.24 2.39
C GLY A 23 -17.62 -37.76 2.36
N ASN A 24 -18.36 -36.89 1.65
CA ASN A 24 -18.11 -35.45 1.62
C ASN A 24 -18.90 -34.74 2.73
N TYR A 25 -18.46 -34.94 3.96
CA TYR A 25 -19.19 -34.48 5.15
C TYR A 25 -19.31 -32.96 5.25
N LEU A 26 -18.31 -32.18 4.82
CA LEU A 26 -18.34 -30.73 4.87
C LEU A 26 -19.41 -30.14 3.94
N ALA A 27 -19.55 -30.70 2.73
CA ALA A 27 -20.64 -30.31 1.83
C ALA A 27 -22.01 -30.74 2.35
N ALA A 28 -22.10 -31.93 2.98
CA ALA A 28 -23.33 -32.42 3.58
C ALA A 28 -23.79 -31.55 4.76
N GLU A 29 -22.86 -31.16 5.65
CA GLU A 29 -23.10 -30.27 6.78
C GLU A 29 -23.74 -28.96 6.33
N GLY A 30 -23.13 -28.27 5.36
CA GLY A 30 -23.69 -27.03 4.82
C GLY A 30 -25.09 -27.20 4.19
N GLN A 31 -25.39 -28.36 3.61
CA GLN A 31 -26.75 -28.63 3.12
C GLN A 31 -27.75 -28.88 4.27
N TYR A 32 -27.39 -29.63 5.30
CA TYR A 32 -28.28 -29.87 6.46
C TYR A 32 -28.53 -28.60 7.27
N GLU A 33 -27.53 -27.74 7.44
CA GLU A 33 -27.69 -26.43 8.06
C GLU A 33 -28.72 -25.59 7.31
N GLN A 34 -28.60 -25.55 5.98
CA GLN A 34 -29.53 -24.81 5.13
C GLN A 34 -30.96 -25.39 5.20
N ILE A 35 -31.12 -26.72 5.25
CA ILE A 35 -32.44 -27.35 5.46
C ILE A 35 -33.04 -26.91 6.80
N SER A 36 -32.24 -26.93 7.87
CA SER A 36 -32.69 -26.50 9.19
C SER A 36 -33.13 -25.03 9.19
N ALA A 37 -32.36 -24.16 8.53
CA ALA A 37 -32.69 -22.74 8.38
C ALA A 37 -34.00 -22.53 7.60
N ASP A 38 -34.17 -23.25 6.50
CA ASP A 38 -35.37 -23.18 5.66
C ASP A 38 -36.64 -23.61 6.44
N TYR A 39 -36.56 -24.66 7.27
CA TYR A 39 -37.66 -25.10 8.14
C TYR A 39 -38.02 -24.05 9.21
N LEU A 40 -37.03 -23.42 9.83
CA LEU A 40 -37.26 -22.34 10.77
C LEU A 40 -37.96 -21.15 10.10
N ALA A 41 -37.59 -20.81 8.86
CA ALA A 41 -38.24 -19.76 8.09
C ALA A 41 -39.71 -20.09 7.79
N ILE A 42 -40.01 -21.33 7.40
CA ILE A 42 -41.39 -21.78 7.18
C ILE A 42 -42.21 -21.70 8.47
N GLY A 43 -41.65 -22.11 9.61
CA GLY A 43 -42.31 -21.99 10.91
C GLY A 43 -42.71 -20.55 11.24
N LYS A 44 -41.82 -19.57 11.00
CA LYS A 44 -42.11 -18.14 11.17
C LYS A 44 -43.26 -17.66 10.26
N ILE A 45 -43.31 -18.12 9.01
CA ILE A 45 -44.40 -17.78 8.07
C ILE A 45 -45.74 -18.36 8.56
N GLU A 46 -45.73 -19.60 9.07
CA GLU A 46 -46.92 -20.23 9.63
C GLU A 46 -47.44 -19.45 10.84
N GLU A 47 -46.57 -19.08 11.79
CA GLU A 47 -46.93 -18.26 12.95
C GLU A 47 -47.48 -16.89 12.54
N TRP A 48 -46.82 -16.21 11.61
CA TRP A 48 -47.29 -14.95 11.05
C TRP A 48 -48.69 -15.08 10.44
N SER A 49 -48.94 -16.14 9.67
CA SER A 49 -50.25 -16.37 9.03
C SER A 49 -51.37 -16.58 10.06
N LYS A 50 -51.11 -17.32 11.15
CA LYS A 50 -52.06 -17.53 12.25
C LYS A 50 -52.38 -16.22 12.96
N LEU A 51 -51.37 -15.38 13.19
CA LEU A 51 -51.56 -14.08 13.80
C LEU A 51 -52.40 -13.16 12.91
N GLN A 52 -52.14 -13.10 11.61
CA GLN A 52 -52.96 -12.31 10.67
C GLN A 52 -54.42 -12.77 10.63
N LEU A 53 -54.67 -14.09 10.63
CA LEU A 53 -56.03 -14.62 10.72
C LEU A 53 -56.73 -14.21 12.03
N SER A 54 -56.01 -14.27 13.16
CA SER A 54 -56.55 -13.87 14.46
C SER A 54 -56.95 -12.39 14.51
N ILE A 55 -56.24 -11.52 13.79
CA ILE A 55 -56.60 -10.11 13.63
C ILE A 55 -57.92 -9.99 12.86
N LEU A 56 -58.04 -10.69 11.73
CA LEU A 56 -59.24 -10.64 10.90
C LEU A 56 -60.49 -11.14 11.65
N GLU A 57 -60.31 -12.07 12.58
CA GLU A 57 -61.39 -12.59 13.43
C GLU A 57 -61.79 -11.64 14.58
N ARG A 58 -60.82 -10.91 15.15
CA ARG A 58 -61.01 -10.14 16.40
C ARG A 58 -61.12 -8.62 16.21
N SER A 59 -60.70 -8.10 15.07
CA SER A 59 -60.68 -6.65 14.81
C SER A 59 -62.01 -6.13 14.28
N VAL A 60 -62.36 -4.90 14.68
CA VAL A 60 -63.52 -4.20 14.14
C VAL A 60 -63.11 -3.50 12.84
N LYS A 61 -63.79 -3.82 11.74
CA LYS A 61 -63.52 -3.21 10.45
C LYS A 61 -63.65 -1.69 10.52
N GLY A 62 -62.60 -0.98 10.10
CA GLY A 62 -62.55 0.48 10.08
C GLY A 62 -62.20 1.13 11.43
N SER A 63 -61.73 0.35 12.42
CA SER A 63 -61.23 0.94 13.66
C SER A 63 -59.97 1.78 13.42
N PRO A 64 -59.73 2.81 14.24
CA PRO A 64 -58.49 3.60 14.18
C PRO A 64 -57.24 2.74 14.34
N GLU A 65 -57.25 1.74 15.24
CA GLU A 65 -56.09 0.87 15.48
C GLU A 65 -55.75 0.04 14.24
N LEU A 66 -56.77 -0.54 13.59
CA LEU A 66 -56.56 -1.36 12.39
C LEU A 66 -56.06 -0.50 11.20
N THR A 67 -56.48 0.77 11.15
CA THR A 67 -56.04 1.72 10.11
C THR A 67 -54.56 2.07 10.30
N GLU A 68 -54.14 2.41 11.52
CA GLU A 68 -52.75 2.70 11.86
C GLU A 68 -51.86 1.45 11.69
N PHE A 69 -52.33 0.28 12.10
CA PHE A 69 -51.65 -0.99 11.86
C PHE A 69 -51.47 -1.26 10.37
N SER A 70 -52.50 -1.04 9.54
CA SER A 70 -52.39 -1.22 8.08
C SER A 70 -51.36 -0.28 7.44
N ARG A 71 -51.13 0.90 8.02
CA ARG A 71 -50.12 1.85 7.58
C ARG A 71 -48.73 1.36 7.98
N LEU A 72 -48.57 0.93 9.23
CA LEU A 72 -47.33 0.34 9.72
C LEU A 72 -46.94 -0.92 8.92
N LEU A 73 -47.90 -1.80 8.65
CA LEU A 73 -47.68 -3.01 7.86
C LEU A 73 -47.24 -2.67 6.42
N ARG A 74 -47.83 -1.64 5.81
CA ARG A 74 -47.38 -1.16 4.48
C ARG A 74 -45.97 -0.60 4.53
N ALA A 75 -45.62 0.15 5.58
CA ALA A 75 -44.27 0.66 5.77
C ALA A 75 -43.26 -0.49 5.96
N TYR A 76 -43.62 -1.48 6.79
CA TYR A 76 -42.83 -2.69 7.01
C TYR A 76 -42.56 -3.46 5.72
N LEU A 77 -43.59 -3.71 4.90
CA LEU A 77 -43.44 -4.43 3.64
C LEU A 77 -42.59 -3.68 2.61
N GLY A 78 -42.48 -2.35 2.72
CA GLY A 78 -41.65 -1.51 1.87
C GLY A 78 -40.34 -1.06 2.52
N TYR A 79 -39.97 -1.64 3.67
CA TYR A 79 -38.83 -1.21 4.48
C TYR A 79 -37.50 -1.46 3.77
N LEU A 80 -36.66 -0.43 3.77
CA LEU A 80 -35.26 -0.51 3.35
C LEU A 80 -34.39 0.13 4.42
N ALA A 81 -33.45 -0.62 4.98
CA ALA A 81 -32.64 -0.16 6.12
C ALA A 81 -31.87 1.14 5.82
N GLU A 82 -31.29 1.26 4.61
CA GLU A 82 -30.56 2.45 4.16
C GLU A 82 -31.42 3.72 4.10
N ARG A 83 -32.71 3.58 3.77
CA ARG A 83 -33.64 4.70 3.62
C ARG A 83 -34.38 5.03 4.91
N ASP A 84 -34.81 3.99 5.61
CA ASP A 84 -35.79 4.11 6.69
C ASP A 84 -35.14 3.94 8.07
N GLY A 85 -33.97 3.29 8.17
CA GLY A 85 -33.24 3.05 9.41
C GLY A 85 -34.14 2.52 10.53
N TYR A 86 -34.19 3.22 11.65
CA TYR A 86 -34.97 2.90 12.84
C TYR A 86 -36.35 3.57 12.88
N LYS A 87 -36.72 4.32 11.84
CA LYS A 87 -37.97 5.10 11.83
C LYS A 87 -39.21 4.25 12.06
N ILE A 88 -39.26 3.06 11.45
CA ILE A 88 -40.42 2.16 11.60
C ILE A 88 -40.43 1.51 12.99
N VAL A 89 -39.27 1.28 13.61
CA VAL A 89 -39.19 0.83 15.01
C VAL A 89 -39.88 1.83 15.93
N TRP A 90 -39.59 3.13 15.76
CA TRP A 90 -40.25 4.17 16.56
C TRP A 90 -41.75 4.27 16.27
N GLN A 91 -42.18 4.08 15.02
CA GLN A 91 -43.61 4.02 14.68
C GLN A 91 -44.31 2.84 15.36
N ALA A 92 -43.65 1.68 15.42
CA ALA A 92 -44.16 0.51 16.12
C ALA A 92 -44.22 0.76 17.64
N ASP A 93 -43.20 1.37 18.24
CA ASP A 93 -43.19 1.77 19.65
C ASP A 93 -44.32 2.75 19.99
N GLN A 94 -44.52 3.77 19.16
CA GLN A 94 -45.62 4.72 19.33
C GLN A 94 -46.98 4.02 19.24
N PHE A 95 -47.15 3.07 18.31
CA PHE A 95 -48.37 2.29 18.20
C PHE A 95 -48.65 1.47 19.48
N LEU A 96 -47.65 0.79 20.01
CA LEU A 96 -47.78 -0.04 21.21
C LEU A 96 -48.08 0.80 22.46
N GLN A 97 -47.51 2.00 22.55
CA GLN A 97 -47.84 2.96 23.61
C GLN A 97 -49.27 3.49 23.50
N GLN A 98 -49.74 3.77 22.28
CA GLN A 98 -51.08 4.30 22.03
C GLN A 98 -52.18 3.24 22.16
N TYR A 99 -51.88 1.98 21.82
CA TYR A 99 -52.84 0.87 21.79
C TYR A 99 -52.32 -0.41 22.48
N PRO A 100 -52.02 -0.37 23.79
CA PRO A 100 -51.36 -1.47 24.50
C PRO A 100 -52.18 -2.76 24.58
N TYR A 101 -53.52 -2.69 24.45
CA TYR A 101 -54.42 -3.84 24.49
C TYR A 101 -55.03 -4.18 23.13
N SER A 102 -54.43 -3.68 22.05
CA SER A 102 -54.93 -3.91 20.71
C SER A 102 -54.84 -5.38 20.30
N PRO A 103 -55.84 -5.94 19.60
CA PRO A 103 -55.75 -7.29 19.02
C PRO A 103 -54.57 -7.47 18.06
N VAL A 104 -54.00 -6.38 17.53
CA VAL A 104 -52.83 -6.40 16.64
C VAL A 104 -51.51 -6.11 17.35
N ALA A 105 -51.50 -5.87 18.67
CA ALA A 105 -50.29 -5.45 19.40
C ALA A 105 -49.15 -6.47 19.24
N SER A 106 -49.44 -7.77 19.39
CA SER A 106 -48.45 -8.84 19.20
C SER A 106 -47.86 -8.87 17.79
N ASN A 107 -48.62 -8.49 16.76
CA ASN A 107 -48.09 -8.39 15.40
C ASN A 107 -47.18 -7.18 15.25
N VAL A 108 -47.48 -6.08 15.93
CA VAL A 108 -46.62 -4.89 15.96
C VAL A 108 -45.32 -5.16 16.69
N ASP A 109 -45.35 -5.93 17.78
CA ASP A 109 -44.13 -6.37 18.47
C ASP A 109 -43.22 -7.19 17.54
N ILE A 110 -43.77 -8.16 16.80
CA ILE A 110 -42.99 -8.95 15.84
C ILE A 110 -42.41 -8.08 14.71
N VAL A 111 -43.20 -7.14 14.19
CA VAL A 111 -42.73 -6.19 13.18
C VAL A 111 -41.61 -5.32 13.74
N LYS A 112 -41.74 -4.84 14.99
CA LYS A 112 -40.72 -4.05 15.66
C LYS A 112 -39.42 -4.83 15.80
N GLU A 113 -39.48 -6.06 16.29
CA GLU A 113 -38.30 -6.91 16.50
C GLU A 113 -37.57 -7.21 15.19
N ASP A 114 -38.29 -7.59 14.12
CA ASP A 114 -37.67 -7.88 12.82
C ASP A 114 -37.05 -6.63 12.18
N ILE A 115 -37.70 -5.48 12.26
CA ILE A 115 -37.13 -4.22 11.74
C ILE A 115 -35.93 -3.79 12.56
N LEU A 116 -36.01 -3.89 13.90
CA LEU A 116 -34.91 -3.54 14.78
C LEU A 116 -33.67 -4.37 14.44
N GLN A 117 -33.84 -5.69 14.28
CA GLN A 117 -32.76 -6.57 13.86
C GLN A 117 -32.12 -6.13 12.54
N ARG A 118 -32.94 -5.85 11.51
CA ARG A 118 -32.43 -5.41 10.19
C ARG A 118 -31.76 -4.04 10.24
N ALA A 119 -32.27 -3.13 11.06
CA ALA A 119 -31.69 -1.80 11.26
C ALA A 119 -30.34 -1.90 11.98
N ASP A 120 -30.24 -2.74 13.01
CA ASP A 120 -28.99 -3.03 13.73
C ASP A 120 -27.96 -3.69 12.80
N GLU A 121 -28.37 -4.69 12.01
CA GLU A 121 -27.49 -5.36 11.04
C GLU A 121 -26.93 -4.36 10.00
N TRP A 122 -27.78 -3.49 9.45
CA TRP A 122 -27.35 -2.44 8.54
C TRP A 122 -26.38 -1.46 9.21
N PHE A 123 -26.72 -0.95 10.39
CA PHE A 123 -25.90 0.02 11.10
C PHE A 123 -24.53 -0.57 11.46
N ASN A 124 -24.50 -1.81 11.96
CA ASN A 124 -23.25 -2.51 12.28
C ASN A 124 -22.41 -2.78 11.02
N GLY A 125 -23.04 -3.14 9.91
CA GLY A 125 -22.37 -3.28 8.61
C GLY A 125 -21.77 -1.97 8.13
N PHE A 126 -22.50 -0.87 8.31
CA PHE A 126 -22.02 0.48 7.99
C PHE A 126 -20.82 0.90 8.85
N ILE A 127 -20.87 0.68 10.17
CA ILE A 127 -19.73 0.94 11.07
C ILE A 127 -18.51 0.08 10.68
N THR A 128 -18.73 -1.19 10.32
CA THR A 128 -17.66 -2.07 9.85
C THR A 128 -16.99 -1.52 8.58
N GLN A 129 -17.77 -0.98 7.65
CA GLN A 129 -17.22 -0.33 6.45
C GLN A 129 -16.38 0.90 6.81
N VAL A 130 -16.87 1.74 7.72
CA VAL A 130 -16.12 2.90 8.25
C VAL A 130 -14.79 2.45 8.87
N ASP A 131 -14.81 1.39 9.68
CA ASP A 131 -13.60 0.81 10.29
C ASP A 131 -12.59 0.32 9.25
N MET A 132 -13.08 -0.26 8.15
CA MET A 132 -12.24 -0.65 7.03
C MET A 132 -11.54 0.57 6.40
N PHE A 133 -12.27 1.65 6.13
CA PHE A 133 -11.66 2.90 5.62
C PHE A 133 -10.62 3.48 6.58
N ALA A 134 -10.90 3.48 7.90
CA ALA A 134 -9.94 3.91 8.90
C ALA A 134 -8.68 3.02 8.93
N SER A 135 -8.83 1.70 8.79
CA SER A 135 -7.71 0.76 8.73
C SER A 135 -6.83 0.94 7.48
N GLU A 136 -7.43 1.35 6.36
CA GLU A 136 -6.74 1.70 5.12
C GLU A 136 -6.11 3.11 5.14
N LYS A 137 -6.15 3.80 6.30
CA LYS A 137 -5.68 5.18 6.49
C LYS A 137 -6.43 6.21 5.65
N LYS A 138 -7.63 5.87 5.17
CA LYS A 138 -8.56 6.77 4.46
C LYS A 138 -9.47 7.46 5.47
N PHE A 139 -8.87 8.21 6.39
CA PHE A 139 -9.59 8.81 7.52
C PHE A 139 -10.64 9.83 7.08
N GLN A 140 -10.36 10.63 6.03
CA GLN A 140 -11.32 11.61 5.52
C GLN A 140 -12.55 10.95 4.88
N ASP A 141 -12.35 9.93 4.04
CA ASP A 141 -13.45 9.16 3.44
C ASP A 141 -14.33 8.53 4.52
N ALA A 142 -13.73 8.02 5.60
CA ALA A 142 -14.46 7.45 6.74
C ALA A 142 -15.31 8.51 7.46
N ILE A 143 -14.77 9.72 7.68
CA ILE A 143 -15.50 10.82 8.33
C ILE A 143 -16.62 11.35 7.44
N GLU A 144 -16.39 11.48 6.13
CA GLU A 144 -17.43 11.88 5.16
C GLU A 144 -18.57 10.86 5.13
N LEU A 145 -18.25 9.57 5.16
CA LEU A 145 -19.24 8.50 5.21
C LEU A 145 -20.10 8.60 6.47
N LEU A 146 -19.49 8.80 7.65
CA LEU A 146 -20.19 8.98 8.93
C LEU A 146 -21.11 10.22 8.92
N ASN A 147 -20.65 11.34 8.35
CA ASN A 147 -21.45 12.57 8.26
C ASN A 147 -22.59 12.50 7.23
N GLY A 148 -22.53 11.53 6.30
CA GLY A 148 -23.55 11.33 5.27
C GLY A 148 -24.84 10.69 5.78
N VAL A 149 -24.85 10.11 6.99
CA VAL A 149 -26.02 9.42 7.54
C VAL A 149 -27.03 10.43 8.09
N PRO A 150 -28.29 10.44 7.61
CA PRO A 150 -29.30 11.35 8.14
C PRO A 150 -29.63 11.03 9.61
N GLU A 151 -29.55 12.02 10.50
CA GLU A 151 -29.84 11.85 11.94
C GLU A 151 -31.28 11.35 12.18
N GLU A 152 -32.22 11.72 11.27
CA GLU A 152 -33.62 11.35 11.32
C GLU A 152 -33.88 9.84 11.23
N ILE A 153 -32.95 9.04 10.70
CA ILE A 153 -33.16 7.60 10.51
C ILE A 153 -32.45 6.75 11.56
N ILE A 154 -31.52 7.30 12.34
CA ILE A 154 -30.72 6.54 13.32
C ILE A 154 -31.07 6.87 14.78
N GLY A 155 -31.60 8.06 15.04
CA GLY A 155 -32.00 8.48 16.39
C GLY A 155 -30.84 8.92 17.28
N ALA A 156 -31.17 9.57 18.40
CA ALA A 156 -30.20 10.30 19.22
C ALA A 156 -29.07 9.45 19.79
N GLU A 157 -29.35 8.21 20.20
CA GLU A 157 -28.34 7.29 20.74
C GLU A 157 -27.29 6.92 19.68
N LYS A 158 -27.73 6.52 18.49
CA LYS A 158 -26.84 6.17 17.38
C LYS A 158 -26.11 7.39 16.81
N VAL A 159 -26.73 8.58 16.80
CA VAL A 159 -26.04 9.84 16.48
C VAL A 159 -24.87 10.07 17.45
N GLN A 160 -25.06 9.80 18.74
CA GLN A 160 -23.98 9.93 19.72
C GLN A 160 -22.87 8.91 19.46
N GLU A 161 -23.23 7.67 19.11
CA GLU A 161 -22.27 6.63 18.70
C GLU A 161 -21.47 7.05 17.47
N LEU A 162 -22.11 7.62 16.44
CA LEU A 162 -21.41 8.16 15.26
C LEU A 162 -20.46 9.30 15.63
N LYS A 163 -20.87 10.22 16.50
CA LYS A 163 -20.01 11.33 16.96
C LYS A 163 -18.78 10.82 17.69
N THR A 164 -18.97 9.87 18.61
CA THR A 164 -17.85 9.22 19.30
C THR A 164 -16.92 8.54 18.29
N LYS A 165 -17.48 7.89 17.27
CA LYS A 165 -16.67 7.25 16.22
C LYS A 165 -15.88 8.25 15.38
N ILE A 166 -16.47 9.40 15.04
CA ILE A 166 -15.77 10.50 14.36
C ILE A 166 -14.59 10.98 15.22
N ASP A 167 -14.81 11.22 16.52
CA ASP A 167 -13.76 11.67 17.43
C ASP A 167 -12.61 10.66 17.54
N GLU A 168 -12.92 9.36 17.58
CA GLU A 168 -11.93 8.28 17.56
C GLU A 168 -11.10 8.28 16.27
N ILE A 169 -11.74 8.45 15.11
CA ILE A 169 -11.05 8.48 13.81
C ILE A 169 -10.17 9.72 13.69
N VAL A 170 -10.64 10.89 14.13
CA VAL A 170 -9.84 12.13 14.16
C VAL A 170 -8.62 11.98 15.07
N LEU A 171 -8.79 11.34 16.24
CA LEU A 171 -7.68 11.05 17.13
C LEU A 171 -6.68 10.08 16.47
N ALA A 172 -7.17 9.03 15.81
CA ALA A 172 -6.34 8.07 15.09
C ALA A 172 -5.55 8.72 13.95
N GLU A 173 -6.17 9.60 13.16
CA GLU A 173 -5.52 10.38 12.11
C GLU A 173 -4.39 11.25 12.68
N ALA A 174 -4.64 11.93 13.81
CA ALA A 174 -3.64 12.76 14.47
C ALA A 174 -2.45 11.92 14.97
N VAL A 175 -2.71 10.76 15.58
CA VAL A 175 -1.69 9.82 16.05
C VAL A 175 -0.85 9.30 14.88
N GLU A 176 -1.48 8.88 13.79
CA GLU A 176 -0.77 8.40 12.60
C GLU A 176 0.12 9.49 12.01
N ARG A 177 -0.40 10.72 11.90
CA ARG A 177 0.37 11.87 11.39
C ARG A 177 1.60 12.16 12.24
N GLU A 178 1.47 12.14 13.57
CA GLU A 178 2.61 12.32 14.47
C GLU A 178 3.58 11.13 14.43
N THR A 179 3.07 9.91 14.27
CA THR A 179 3.89 8.70 14.13
C THR A 179 4.75 8.75 12.87
N VAL A 180 4.17 9.13 11.73
CA VAL A 180 4.90 9.32 10.46
C VAL A 180 5.96 10.41 10.58
N LYS A 181 5.63 11.54 11.23
CA LYS A 181 6.62 12.60 11.48
C LYS A 181 7.76 12.11 12.36
N LEU A 182 7.46 11.37 13.43
CA LEU A 182 8.47 10.84 14.34
C LEU A 182 9.37 9.83 13.64
N ALA A 183 8.80 8.92 12.86
CA ALA A 183 9.55 7.94 12.06
C ALA A 183 10.48 8.64 11.05
N ARG A 184 9.98 9.68 10.36
CA ARG A 184 10.81 10.50 9.47
C ARG A 184 11.97 11.16 10.21
N LYS A 185 11.72 11.75 11.39
CA LYS A 185 12.78 12.36 12.21
C LYS A 185 13.81 11.33 12.67
N GLN A 186 13.38 10.15 13.10
CA GLN A 186 14.27 9.07 13.52
C GLN A 186 15.13 8.56 12.37
N GLU A 187 14.56 8.39 11.17
CA GLU A 187 15.33 7.98 9.98
C GLU A 187 16.36 9.04 9.57
N LEU A 188 15.98 10.32 9.57
CA LEU A 188 16.94 11.41 9.32
C LEU A 188 18.07 11.43 10.35
N GLN A 189 17.74 11.23 11.62
CA GLN A 189 18.74 11.15 12.68
C GLN A 189 19.64 9.90 12.54
N ARG A 190 19.09 8.77 12.10
CA ARG A 190 19.85 7.54 11.82
C ARG A 190 20.87 7.78 10.71
N ARG A 191 20.44 8.35 9.57
CA ARG A 191 21.34 8.72 8.46
C ARG A 191 22.40 9.73 8.89
N TRP A 192 22.01 10.72 9.69
CA TRP A 192 22.97 11.67 10.25
C TRP A 192 24.06 10.96 11.06
N ASN A 193 23.67 10.04 11.96
CA ASN A 193 24.62 9.28 12.78
C ASN A 193 25.49 8.34 11.93
N GLU A 194 24.94 7.76 10.87
CA GLU A 194 25.66 6.94 9.90
C GLU A 194 26.74 7.75 9.17
N GLY A 195 26.39 8.95 8.67
CA GLY A 195 27.36 9.86 8.06
C GLY A 195 28.45 10.32 9.04
N MET A 196 28.09 10.57 10.30
CA MET A 196 29.07 10.90 11.35
C MET A 196 30.02 9.72 11.64
N LEU A 197 29.51 8.48 11.66
CA LEU A 197 30.34 7.29 11.90
C LEU A 197 31.34 7.07 10.76
N LEU A 198 30.93 7.27 9.51
CA LEU A 198 31.83 7.20 8.34
C LEU A 198 32.94 8.26 8.41
N ALA A 199 32.58 9.47 8.81
CA ALA A 199 33.55 10.54 9.04
C ALA A 199 34.58 10.17 10.13
N ASP A 200 34.13 9.57 11.24
CA ASP A 200 35.01 9.11 12.32
C ASP A 200 35.95 7.95 11.89
N GLN A 201 35.59 7.21 10.83
CA GLN A 201 36.39 6.13 10.25
C GLN A 201 37.35 6.60 9.14
N ASP A 202 37.51 7.92 8.95
CA ASP A 202 38.25 8.55 7.86
C ASP A 202 37.69 8.23 6.45
N ASP A 203 36.45 7.70 6.35
CA ASP A 203 35.74 7.52 5.08
C ASP A 203 34.95 8.79 4.74
N PHE A 204 35.69 9.82 4.35
CA PHE A 204 35.12 11.13 4.06
C PHE A 204 34.22 11.14 2.82
N ASP A 205 34.54 10.33 1.80
CA ASP A 205 33.74 10.25 0.57
C ASP A 205 32.37 9.64 0.87
N GLY A 206 32.32 8.53 1.62
CA GLY A 206 31.06 7.93 2.05
C GLY A 206 30.24 8.86 2.96
N ALA A 207 30.90 9.55 3.89
CA ALA A 207 30.24 10.52 4.76
C ALA A 207 29.63 11.70 3.99
N ILE A 208 30.37 12.29 3.04
CA ILE A 208 29.90 13.39 2.19
C ILE A 208 28.67 12.95 1.38
N GLN A 209 28.66 11.74 0.84
CA GLN A 209 27.51 11.21 0.11
C GLN A 209 26.25 11.17 0.99
N ILE A 210 26.34 10.62 2.20
CA ILE A 210 25.20 10.57 3.14
C ILE A 210 24.72 11.98 3.52
N PHE A 211 25.62 12.92 3.79
CA PHE A 211 25.23 14.30 4.09
C PHE A 211 24.62 15.02 2.88
N THR A 212 25.06 14.68 1.66
CA THR A 212 24.48 15.22 0.42
C THR A 212 23.02 14.79 0.28
N GLU A 213 22.70 13.54 0.60
CA GLU A 213 21.30 13.05 0.63
C GLU A 213 20.43 13.77 1.68
N LEU A 214 21.05 14.35 2.71
CA LEU A 214 20.36 15.11 3.77
C LEU A 214 20.14 16.59 3.42
N LEU A 215 20.67 17.09 2.28
CA LEU A 215 20.54 18.49 1.88
C LEU A 215 19.10 18.92 1.59
N ASP A 216 18.24 18.00 1.15
CA ASP A 216 16.83 18.27 0.85
C ASP A 216 15.91 18.13 2.09
N THR A 217 16.50 18.10 3.29
CA THR A 217 15.79 17.80 4.55
C THR A 217 15.96 18.90 5.59
N GLU A 218 15.33 18.75 6.75
CA GLU A 218 15.52 19.65 7.91
C GLU A 218 17.00 19.72 8.37
N TYR A 219 17.84 18.78 7.96
CA TYR A 219 19.27 18.75 8.24
C TYR A 219 20.13 19.53 7.25
N SER A 220 19.54 20.18 6.24
CA SER A 220 20.25 20.86 5.15
C SER A 220 21.41 21.74 5.62
N ALA A 221 21.13 22.73 6.47
CA ALA A 221 22.14 23.67 6.96
C ALA A 221 23.28 22.99 7.75
N LYS A 222 22.95 21.96 8.53
CA LYS A 222 23.97 21.20 9.29
C LYS A 222 24.80 20.31 8.38
N SER A 223 24.16 19.72 7.37
CA SER A 223 24.80 18.82 6.41
C SER A 223 25.75 19.57 5.50
N GLN A 224 25.37 20.78 5.04
CA GLN A 224 26.24 21.65 4.25
C GLN A 224 27.55 21.97 4.97
N VAL A 225 27.48 22.41 6.23
CA VAL A 225 28.67 22.69 7.04
C VAL A 225 29.54 21.44 7.20
N LYS A 226 28.91 20.27 7.38
CA LYS A 226 29.66 19.01 7.49
C LYS A 226 30.29 18.57 6.18
N ILE A 227 29.63 18.76 5.05
CA ILE A 227 30.19 18.49 3.72
C ILE A 227 31.42 19.35 3.50
N GLU A 228 31.36 20.64 3.80
CA GLU A 228 32.50 21.56 3.67
C GLU A 228 33.68 21.14 4.56
N GLU A 229 33.39 20.80 5.83
CA GLU A 229 34.40 20.34 6.79
C GLU A 229 35.08 19.04 6.31
N LEU A 230 34.29 18.04 5.92
CA LEU A 230 34.77 16.73 5.49
C LEU A 230 35.49 16.81 4.14
N SER A 231 35.01 17.64 3.21
CA SER A 231 35.69 17.88 1.94
C SER A 231 37.09 18.45 2.16
N LEU A 232 37.24 19.38 3.10
CA LEU A 232 38.54 19.93 3.46
C LEU A 232 39.46 18.87 4.10
N GLN A 233 38.92 18.02 4.97
CA GLN A 233 39.69 16.93 5.59
C GLN A 233 40.14 15.89 4.55
N ALA A 234 39.23 15.48 3.66
CA ALA A 234 39.49 14.55 2.57
C ALA A 234 40.56 15.10 1.62
N ALA A 235 40.43 16.36 1.19
CA ALA A 235 41.40 17.03 0.34
C ALA A 235 42.79 17.13 1.01
N LYS A 236 42.86 17.41 2.32
CA LYS A 236 44.12 17.40 3.09
C LYS A 236 44.74 16.00 3.16
N ALA A 237 43.94 14.97 3.40
CA ALA A 237 44.40 13.59 3.46
C ALA A 237 44.92 13.11 2.10
N ALA A 238 44.20 13.37 1.02
CA ALA A 238 44.61 13.06 -0.35
C ALA A 238 45.89 13.83 -0.75
N ARG A 239 45.99 15.11 -0.41
CA ARG A 239 47.20 15.91 -0.65
C ARG A 239 48.41 15.33 0.09
N ARG A 240 48.22 14.83 1.31
CA ARG A 240 49.28 14.15 2.08
C ARG A 240 49.73 12.86 1.39
N LYS A 241 48.80 12.03 0.91
CA LYS A 241 49.11 10.83 0.11
C LYS A 241 49.92 11.18 -1.15
N ALA A 242 49.53 12.23 -1.88
CA ALA A 242 50.27 12.71 -3.03
C ALA A 242 51.70 13.20 -2.68
N ALA A 243 51.86 13.87 -1.53
CA ALA A 243 53.16 14.29 -1.03
C ALA A 243 54.04 13.09 -0.64
N ASP A 244 53.47 12.05 -0.04
CA ASP A 244 54.21 10.82 0.31
C ASP A 244 54.70 10.09 -0.95
N LEU A 245 53.88 10.03 -2.02
CA LEU A 245 54.29 9.52 -3.33
C LEU A 245 55.45 10.34 -3.92
N PHE A 246 55.38 11.67 -3.84
CA PHE A 246 56.43 12.56 -4.29
C PHE A 246 57.74 12.39 -3.49
N ILE A 247 57.65 12.17 -2.18
CA ILE A 247 58.82 11.88 -1.34
C ILE A 247 59.42 10.52 -1.71
N ARG A 248 58.60 9.49 -1.97
CA ARG A 248 59.09 8.18 -2.44
C ARG A 248 59.79 8.30 -3.80
N PHE A 249 59.27 9.13 -4.69
CA PHE A 249 59.90 9.46 -5.97
C PHE A 249 61.35 9.95 -5.78
N THR A 250 61.58 10.92 -4.89
CA THR A 250 62.92 11.47 -4.65
C THR A 250 63.95 10.45 -4.13
N LYS A 251 63.47 9.37 -3.49
CA LYS A 251 64.31 8.29 -2.94
C LYS A 251 64.48 7.10 -3.88
N THR A 252 63.69 7.03 -4.95
CA THR A 252 63.72 5.92 -5.91
C THR A 252 64.87 6.16 -6.90
N VAL A 253 65.60 5.11 -7.29
CA VAL A 253 66.73 5.22 -8.24
C VAL A 253 66.29 4.87 -9.66
N ASP A 254 65.40 3.89 -9.79
CA ASP A 254 64.87 3.41 -11.06
C ASP A 254 64.02 4.46 -11.79
N VAL A 255 64.27 4.62 -13.10
CA VAL A 255 63.65 5.67 -13.94
C VAL A 255 62.19 5.35 -14.24
N GLU A 256 61.83 4.09 -14.48
CA GLU A 256 60.44 3.70 -14.76
C GLU A 256 59.56 3.85 -13.52
N SER A 257 60.05 3.41 -12.37
CA SER A 257 59.37 3.57 -11.08
C SER A 257 59.20 5.05 -10.70
N LYS A 258 60.17 5.90 -11.03
CA LYS A 258 60.05 7.36 -10.86
C LYS A 258 58.91 7.94 -11.68
N LYS A 259 58.81 7.58 -12.97
CA LYS A 259 57.73 8.02 -13.86
C LYS A 259 56.39 7.63 -13.26
N LYS A 260 56.21 6.36 -12.88
CA LYS A 260 54.96 5.86 -12.28
C LYS A 260 54.53 6.63 -11.03
N LEU A 261 55.46 6.88 -10.10
CA LEU A 261 55.17 7.62 -8.86
C LEU A 261 54.76 9.08 -9.11
N LEU A 262 55.36 9.74 -10.10
CA LEU A 262 54.99 11.10 -10.48
C LEU A 262 53.61 11.15 -11.15
N VAL A 263 53.29 10.18 -12.00
CA VAL A 263 51.94 10.07 -12.61
C VAL A 263 50.88 9.83 -11.53
N GLU A 264 51.11 8.89 -10.61
CA GLU A 264 50.19 8.63 -9.51
C GLU A 264 50.04 9.84 -8.58
N SER A 265 51.13 10.55 -8.27
CA SER A 265 51.08 11.79 -7.47
C SER A 265 50.28 12.89 -8.17
N ARG A 266 50.46 13.06 -9.50
CA ARG A 266 49.70 14.03 -10.30
C ARG A 266 48.22 13.68 -10.33
N GLN A 267 47.89 12.40 -10.55
CA GLN A 267 46.49 11.94 -10.61
C GLN A 267 45.77 12.26 -9.29
N VAL A 268 46.35 11.87 -8.15
CA VAL A 268 45.74 12.14 -6.84
C VAL A 268 45.55 13.64 -6.60
N LEU A 269 46.47 14.50 -7.05
CA LEU A 269 46.31 15.95 -6.92
C LEU A 269 45.21 16.50 -7.84
N LYS A 270 45.05 15.97 -9.05
CA LYS A 270 43.96 16.33 -9.96
C LYS A 270 42.61 15.88 -9.43
N ASP A 271 42.53 14.66 -8.91
CA ASP A 271 41.30 14.09 -8.34
C ASP A 271 40.75 14.96 -7.19
N ILE A 272 41.63 15.58 -6.40
CA ILE A 272 41.22 16.55 -5.35
C ILE A 272 40.45 17.72 -5.95
N LEU A 273 40.91 18.27 -7.07
CA LEU A 273 40.27 19.42 -7.71
C LEU A 273 38.95 19.05 -8.40
N ILE A 274 38.82 17.79 -8.83
CA ILE A 274 37.58 17.27 -9.43
C ILE A 274 36.55 16.99 -8.34
N LYS A 275 36.94 16.27 -7.28
CA LYS A 275 36.04 15.84 -6.20
C LYS A 275 35.67 16.95 -5.23
N TYR A 276 36.61 17.86 -4.96
CA TYR A 276 36.42 18.93 -3.97
C TYR A 276 36.83 20.29 -4.58
N PRO A 277 36.07 20.83 -5.55
CA PRO A 277 36.46 22.04 -6.26
C PRO A 277 36.53 23.28 -5.34
N GLU A 278 35.68 23.35 -4.32
CA GLU A 278 35.49 24.54 -3.48
C GLU A 278 36.35 24.57 -2.20
N VAL A 279 37.32 23.67 -2.05
CA VAL A 279 38.17 23.64 -0.84
C VAL A 279 39.22 24.76 -0.84
N GLU A 280 39.44 25.37 0.32
CA GLU A 280 40.43 26.45 0.49
C GLU A 280 41.87 26.07 0.09
N ILE A 281 42.21 24.78 0.06
CA ILE A 281 43.55 24.30 -0.29
C ILE A 281 43.80 24.19 -1.80
N SER A 282 42.80 24.45 -2.65
CA SER A 282 42.87 24.27 -4.11
C SER A 282 44.06 25.01 -4.75
N GLU A 283 44.36 26.24 -4.34
CA GLU A 283 45.54 26.97 -4.85
C GLU A 283 46.87 26.27 -4.53
N LYS A 284 46.97 25.69 -3.32
CA LYS A 284 48.17 24.94 -2.90
C LYS A 284 48.28 23.62 -3.65
N VAL A 285 47.15 22.98 -3.95
CA VAL A 285 47.10 21.75 -4.76
C VAL A 285 47.57 22.06 -6.19
N LEU A 286 47.07 23.13 -6.81
CA LEU A 286 47.56 23.60 -8.12
C LEU A 286 49.07 23.89 -8.13
N GLY A 287 49.58 24.54 -7.09
CA GLY A 287 51.02 24.75 -6.93
C GLY A 287 51.82 23.45 -6.85
N ASN A 288 51.30 22.44 -6.12
CA ASN A 288 51.90 21.11 -6.05
C ASN A 288 51.87 20.40 -7.42
N ILE A 289 50.75 20.49 -8.17
CA ILE A 289 50.62 19.91 -9.52
C ILE A 289 51.70 20.48 -10.43
N ARG A 290 51.82 21.82 -10.51
CA ARG A 290 52.85 22.46 -11.36
C ARG A 290 54.27 21.98 -11.03
N ARG A 291 54.55 21.72 -9.75
CA ARG A 291 55.84 21.19 -9.32
C ARG A 291 56.06 19.76 -9.79
N VAL A 292 55.06 18.89 -9.63
CA VAL A 292 55.11 17.50 -10.12
C VAL A 292 55.26 17.47 -11.64
N GLU A 293 54.52 18.30 -12.37
CA GLU A 293 54.59 18.38 -13.83
C GLU A 293 55.96 18.89 -14.33
N LYS A 294 56.60 19.79 -13.60
CA LYS A 294 57.97 20.22 -13.91
C LYS A 294 58.95 19.04 -13.81
N GLU A 295 58.87 18.25 -12.74
CA GLU A 295 59.71 17.06 -12.56
C GLU A 295 59.41 15.98 -13.61
N ILE A 296 58.14 15.81 -14.01
CA ILE A 296 57.76 14.92 -15.13
C ILE A 296 58.46 15.34 -16.42
N ASN A 297 58.41 16.63 -16.77
CA ASN A 297 59.05 17.15 -17.98
C ASN A 297 60.58 17.07 -17.95
N GLU A 298 61.20 17.22 -16.76
CA GLU A 298 62.64 17.06 -16.59
C GLU A 298 63.10 15.59 -16.76
N LEU A 299 62.25 14.62 -16.40
CA LEU A 299 62.50 13.19 -16.61
C LEU A 299 62.20 12.72 -18.02
N ASP A 300 61.10 13.20 -18.60
CA ASP A 300 60.65 12.83 -19.94
C ASP A 300 59.73 13.92 -20.53
N PRO A 301 60.22 14.72 -21.49
CA PRO A 301 59.46 15.80 -22.12
C PRO A 301 58.18 15.34 -22.86
N PHE A 302 58.06 14.06 -23.22
CA PHE A 302 56.90 13.52 -23.93
C PHE A 302 55.90 12.81 -23.02
N LEU A 303 56.26 12.58 -21.76
CA LEU A 303 55.41 11.83 -20.83
C LEU A 303 54.17 12.63 -20.42
N LEU A 304 54.31 13.93 -20.17
CA LEU A 304 53.20 14.78 -19.77
C LEU A 304 52.13 14.87 -20.87
N SER A 305 52.56 15.08 -22.12
CA SER A 305 51.66 15.18 -23.27
C SER A 305 50.97 13.86 -23.58
N ALA A 306 51.66 12.72 -23.43
CA ALA A 306 51.05 11.40 -23.57
C ALA A 306 49.98 11.13 -22.50
N ILE A 307 50.22 11.54 -21.25
CA ILE A 307 49.24 11.42 -20.16
C ILE A 307 48.02 12.31 -20.42
N GLU A 308 48.22 13.57 -20.81
CA GLU A 308 47.12 14.49 -21.08
C GLU A 308 46.28 14.08 -22.29
N LEU A 309 46.89 13.50 -23.32
CA LEU A 309 46.18 12.94 -24.46
C LEU A 309 45.29 11.78 -24.02
N LYS A 310 45.85 10.86 -23.23
CA LYS A 310 45.13 9.71 -22.69
C LYS A 310 43.99 10.15 -21.76
N GLU A 311 44.22 11.12 -20.87
CA GLU A 311 43.18 11.68 -20.01
C GLU A 311 42.02 12.27 -20.83
N ARG A 312 42.31 12.97 -21.95
CA ARG A 312 41.27 13.50 -22.84
C ARG A 312 40.50 12.40 -23.55
N GLU A 313 41.19 11.36 -24.03
CA GLU A 313 40.56 10.19 -24.65
C GLU A 313 39.63 9.48 -23.65
N ASP A 314 40.11 9.25 -22.42
CA ASP A 314 39.31 8.65 -21.34
C ASP A 314 38.08 9.50 -20.97
N THR A 315 38.22 10.84 -20.97
CA THR A 315 37.10 11.76 -20.70
C THR A 315 36.08 11.75 -21.85
N MET A 316 36.55 11.76 -23.10
CA MET A 316 35.68 11.68 -24.29
C MET A 316 34.95 10.34 -24.39
N GLU A 317 35.60 9.23 -24.02
CA GLU A 317 34.94 7.92 -23.95
C GLU A 317 33.89 7.83 -22.84
N GLN A 318 34.11 8.50 -21.69
CA GLN A 318 33.11 8.58 -20.62
C GLN A 318 31.90 9.42 -21.04
N ASP A 319 32.11 10.58 -21.66
CA ASP A 319 31.02 11.44 -22.16
C ASP A 319 30.19 10.73 -23.24
N MET A 320 30.85 10.02 -24.17
CA MET A 320 30.15 9.22 -25.20
C MET A 320 29.36 8.03 -24.63
N LYS A 321 29.77 7.47 -23.48
CA LYS A 321 29.02 6.41 -22.80
C LYS A 321 27.84 6.94 -22.00
N GLN A 322 27.89 8.17 -21.49
CA GLN A 322 26.74 8.83 -20.86
C GLN A 322 25.69 9.30 -21.87
N ASP A 323 26.10 9.73 -23.08
CA ASP A 323 25.17 10.12 -24.15
C ASP A 323 24.58 8.93 -24.94
N MET A 324 25.09 7.71 -24.75
CA MET A 324 24.57 6.48 -25.37
C MET A 324 23.68 5.62 -24.45
N THR A 325 23.09 6.21 -23.42
CA THR A 325 21.82 5.72 -22.89
C THR A 325 20.66 6.55 -23.42
N PRO A 326 20.23 6.37 -24.69
CA PRO A 326 18.84 6.63 -24.98
C PRO A 326 18.03 5.59 -24.20
N GLU A 327 17.04 6.03 -23.45
CA GLU A 327 15.81 5.27 -23.24
C GLU A 327 15.28 4.89 -24.63
N MET A 328 15.83 3.83 -25.21
CA MET A 328 15.30 3.25 -26.43
C MET A 328 14.16 2.34 -25.99
N ASP A 329 12.99 2.96 -25.88
CA ASP A 329 11.72 2.28 -25.67
C ASP A 329 11.59 1.15 -26.71
N VAL A 330 11.43 -0.07 -26.19
CA VAL A 330 11.37 -1.33 -26.97
C VAL A 330 10.16 -1.36 -27.91
N PHE A 331 9.25 -0.37 -27.82
CA PHE A 331 8.05 -0.25 -28.63
C PHE A 331 8.20 0.44 -29.98
N ASP A 332 9.32 1.09 -30.30
CA ASP A 332 9.47 1.89 -31.54
C ASP A 332 10.32 1.24 -32.66
N MET A 333 10.62 -0.07 -32.57
CA MET A 333 11.20 -0.76 -33.73
C MET A 333 10.10 -1.23 -34.70
N PRO A 334 10.17 -0.84 -36.00
CA PRO A 334 9.24 -1.35 -37.01
C PRO A 334 9.50 -2.85 -37.23
N SER A 335 8.42 -3.64 -37.11
CA SER A 335 8.37 -5.07 -37.39
C SER A 335 8.94 -5.40 -38.78
N VAL A 336 10.04 -6.15 -38.82
CA VAL A 336 10.60 -6.69 -40.07
C VAL A 336 9.73 -7.87 -40.53
N PRO A 337 9.29 -7.92 -41.80
CA PRO A 337 8.52 -9.05 -42.32
C PRO A 337 9.43 -10.26 -42.52
N SER A 338 9.01 -11.38 -41.93
CA SER A 338 9.63 -12.69 -42.09
C SER A 338 9.42 -13.23 -43.50
N SER A 339 10.52 -13.56 -44.20
CA SER A 339 10.48 -14.39 -45.40
C SER A 339 11.19 -15.73 -45.15
N SER A 340 10.35 -16.76 -45.09
CA SER A 340 10.55 -18.15 -45.49
C SER A 340 11.97 -18.74 -45.56
N THR A 341 12.22 -19.74 -44.73
CA THR A 341 13.00 -20.92 -45.16
C THR A 341 12.48 -22.19 -44.47
N THR A 342 11.88 -23.05 -45.30
CA THR A 342 11.89 -24.52 -45.36
C THR A 342 12.16 -25.36 -44.09
N SER A 343 11.18 -26.23 -43.79
CA SER A 343 11.03 -27.26 -42.74
C SER A 343 12.05 -28.44 -42.77
N PRO A 344 11.90 -29.52 -41.95
CA PRO A 344 11.95 -29.64 -40.47
C PRO A 344 12.93 -30.79 -40.03
N PRO A 345 12.99 -31.21 -38.74
CA PRO A 345 12.21 -32.41 -38.38
C PRO A 345 11.63 -32.49 -36.95
N ALA A 346 10.48 -33.17 -36.89
CA ALA A 346 9.88 -34.04 -35.87
C ALA A 346 10.27 -33.93 -34.38
N SER A 347 9.24 -33.76 -33.54
CA SER A 347 9.18 -34.36 -32.20
C SER A 347 7.74 -34.60 -31.74
N ASN A 348 7.39 -35.89 -31.70
CA ASN A 348 6.57 -36.62 -30.72
C ASN A 348 5.41 -35.89 -30.03
N THR A 349 4.20 -36.18 -30.50
CA THR A 349 2.96 -36.08 -29.73
C THR A 349 2.75 -37.34 -28.90
N LEU A 350 2.54 -37.16 -27.59
CA LEU A 350 2.08 -38.19 -26.66
C LEU A 350 0.58 -38.48 -26.89
N PRO A 351 0.10 -39.74 -26.75
CA PRO A 351 -1.28 -40.09 -27.04
C PRO A 351 -2.24 -39.73 -25.90
N VAL A 352 -3.35 -39.11 -26.28
CA VAL A 352 -4.54 -38.88 -25.47
C VAL A 352 -5.36 -40.17 -25.45
N TYR A 353 -5.50 -40.80 -24.29
CA TYR A 353 -6.42 -41.93 -24.10
C TYR A 353 -7.86 -41.41 -23.98
N THR A 354 -8.77 -42.03 -24.73
CA THR A 354 -10.22 -41.84 -24.60
C THR A 354 -10.85 -43.08 -23.96
N PRO A 355 -11.97 -42.92 -23.22
CA PRO A 355 -12.52 -43.96 -22.35
C PRO A 355 -13.31 -45.04 -23.11
N GLN A 356 -12.68 -45.68 -24.08
CA GLN A 356 -13.17 -46.91 -24.72
C GLN A 356 -12.16 -48.08 -24.65
N ASP A 357 -10.98 -47.88 -24.08
CA ASP A 357 -9.95 -48.93 -23.91
C ASP A 357 -9.87 -49.53 -22.49
N MET A 358 -10.98 -49.50 -21.74
CA MET A 358 -11.12 -50.28 -20.50
C MET A 358 -12.31 -51.23 -20.60
N GLN A 359 -12.07 -52.42 -21.14
CA GLN A 359 -12.86 -53.63 -20.92
C GLN A 359 -11.96 -54.77 -20.46
#